data_AF-A0A8S3KKA9-F1
#
_entry.id   AF-A0A8S3KKA9-F1
#
_cell.length_a   1.000
_cell.length_b   1.000
_cell.length_c   1.000
_cell.angle_alpha   90.00
_cell.angle_beta   90.00
_cell.angle_gamma   90.00
#
_symmetry.space_group_name_H-M   'P 1'
#
loop_
_entity.id
_entity.type
_entity.pdbx_description
1 polymer ?
#
loop_
_entity_poly.entity_id
_entity_poly.type
_entity_poly.pdbx_seq_one_letter_code
_entity_poly.pdbx_strand_id
1 'polypeptide(L)'
;NISKGATALIPTVVEFRSNMSKARRKKTPVIPSTFMFEIPDLYQSTLTEKLFLLIDIFLKRGQDRILIFENDQQLKLVYESSTIFMDGTFAIAPAPFKQVYLIHAENFGQGIS
;
A
#
# COMPACT_ATOMS: atom_id res chain seq x y z
N ASN A 1 8.25 42.74 22.90
CA ASN A 1 9.15 42.87 21.74
C ASN A 1 9.70 41.50 21.35
N ILE A 2 8.82 40.56 20.96
CA ILE A 2 9.21 39.22 20.48
C ILE A 2 8.62 39.12 19.07
N SER A 3 9.35 39.69 18.10
CA SER A 3 8.83 39.98 16.77
C SER A 3 9.52 39.10 15.72
N LYS A 4 8.69 38.36 14.98
CA LYS A 4 8.85 37.98 13.56
C LYS A 4 9.90 36.93 13.17
N GLY A 5 10.86 36.55 14.02
CA GLY A 5 11.92 35.59 13.65
C GLY A 5 11.50 34.11 13.65
N ALA A 6 10.69 33.67 14.63
CA ALA A 6 10.44 32.25 14.86
C ALA A 6 9.36 31.63 13.94
N THR A 7 8.47 32.43 13.37
CA THR A 7 7.35 31.95 12.54
C THR A 7 7.79 31.56 11.12
N ALA A 8 8.96 32.00 10.67
CA ALA A 8 9.48 31.74 9.32
C ALA A 8 10.17 30.36 9.16
N LEU A 9 10.37 29.61 10.25
CA LEU A 9 11.06 28.32 10.23
C LEU A 9 10.12 27.12 10.27
N ILE A 10 8.82 27.33 10.49
CA ILE A 10 7.83 26.25 10.47
C ILE A 10 7.26 26.17 9.05
N PRO A 11 7.62 25.14 8.27
CA PRO A 11 7.03 24.96 6.95
C PRO A 11 5.51 24.82 7.08
N THR A 12 4.80 25.43 6.15
CA THR A 12 3.35 25.24 6.04
C THR A 12 3.02 23.76 5.85
N VAL A 13 1.80 23.35 6.19
CA VAL A 13 1.35 21.95 6.02
C VAL A 13 1.55 21.47 4.56
N VAL A 14 1.42 22.38 3.59
CA VAL A 14 1.64 22.11 2.16
C VAL A 14 3.12 21.84 1.86
N GLU A 15 4.02 22.67 2.37
CA GLU A 15 5.47 22.49 2.23
C GLU A 15 5.95 21.23 2.94
N PHE A 16 5.38 20.93 4.11
CA PHE A 16 5.67 19.69 4.84
C PHE A 16 5.26 18.45 4.03
N ARG A 17 4.04 18.44 3.45
CA ARG A 17 3.58 17.37 2.55
C ARG A 17 4.47 17.24 1.30
N SER A 18 4.87 18.36 0.71
CA SER A 18 5.76 18.40 -0.45
C SER A 18 7.15 17.83 -0.10
N ASN A 19 7.73 18.24 1.01
CA ASN A 19 9.03 17.76 1.48
C ASN A 19 9.00 16.27 1.85
N MET A 20 7.92 15.80 2.50
CA MET A 20 7.71 14.38 2.74
C MET A 20 7.57 13.58 1.44
N SER A 21 6.82 14.09 0.45
CA SER A 21 6.70 13.45 -0.86
C SER A 21 8.06 13.36 -1.56
N LYS A 22 8.86 14.44 -1.54
CA LYS A 22 10.22 14.45 -2.11
C LYS A 22 11.16 13.49 -1.39
N ALA A 23 11.12 13.44 -0.06
CA ALA A 23 11.93 12.51 0.73
C ALA A 23 11.55 11.05 0.45
N ARG A 24 10.24 10.76 0.30
CA ARG A 24 9.75 9.42 -0.10
C ARG A 24 10.25 9.06 -1.50
N ARG A 25 10.12 9.94 -2.49
CA ARG A 25 10.60 9.70 -3.87
C ARG A 25 12.10 9.38 -3.96
N LYS A 26 12.93 9.94 -3.07
CA LYS A 26 14.37 9.59 -3.03
C LYS A 26 14.64 8.13 -2.61
N LYS A 27 13.70 7.50 -1.90
CA LYS A 27 13.80 6.11 -1.42
C LYS A 27 12.91 5.14 -2.19
N THR A 28 11.92 5.64 -2.93
CA THR A 28 11.01 4.82 -3.75
C THR A 28 11.73 4.37 -5.02
N PRO A 29 11.79 3.06 -5.31
CA PRO A 29 12.32 2.55 -6.57
C PRO A 29 11.56 3.12 -7.77
N VAL A 30 12.24 3.19 -8.92
CA VAL A 30 11.58 3.53 -10.19
C VAL A 30 10.51 2.46 -10.47
N ILE A 31 9.31 2.90 -10.85
CA ILE A 31 8.22 2.00 -11.23
C ILE A 31 8.70 1.17 -12.43
N PRO A 32 8.70 -0.17 -12.35
CA PRO A 32 9.11 -1.03 -13.46
C PRO A 32 8.24 -0.80 -14.70
N SER A 33 8.84 -0.84 -15.89
CA SER A 33 8.11 -0.71 -17.16
C SER A 33 7.51 -2.03 -17.66
N THR A 34 7.91 -3.16 -17.06
CA THR A 34 7.45 -4.51 -17.41
C THR A 34 7.13 -5.30 -16.15
N PHE A 35 6.47 -6.45 -16.29
CA PHE A 35 6.24 -7.36 -15.15
C PHE A 35 7.45 -8.19 -14.74
N MET A 36 8.56 -8.10 -15.48
CA MET A 36 9.79 -8.88 -15.26
C MET A 36 10.68 -8.22 -14.20
N PHE A 37 10.14 -8.04 -13.00
CA PHE A 37 10.87 -7.52 -11.84
C PHE A 37 10.66 -8.42 -10.64
N GLU A 38 11.64 -8.45 -9.74
CA GLU A 38 11.53 -9.18 -8.47
C GLU A 38 10.96 -8.26 -7.40
N ILE A 39 10.19 -8.82 -6.47
CA ILE A 39 9.71 -8.09 -5.29
C ILE A 39 10.78 -8.24 -4.20
N PRO A 40 11.43 -7.15 -3.75
CA PRO A 40 12.38 -7.24 -2.65
C PRO A 40 11.77 -7.83 -1.38
N ASP A 41 12.52 -8.64 -0.64
CA ASP A 41 12.08 -9.32 0.59
C ASP A 41 11.46 -8.36 1.62
N LEU A 42 11.98 -7.13 1.69
CA LEU A 42 11.46 -6.06 2.56
C LEU A 42 9.97 -5.76 2.31
N TYR A 43 9.46 -6.00 1.11
CA TYR A 43 8.06 -5.77 0.75
C TYR A 43 7.21 -7.05 0.74
N GLN A 44 7.82 -8.20 1.01
CA GLN A 44 7.11 -9.48 1.09
C GLN A 44 6.54 -9.74 2.49
N SER A 45 6.99 -8.99 3.50
CA SER A 45 6.56 -9.12 4.89
C SER A 45 6.04 -7.80 5.47
N THR A 46 5.20 -7.91 6.48
CA THR A 46 4.75 -6.79 7.31
C THR A 46 5.90 -6.24 8.18
N LEU A 47 5.68 -5.11 8.85
CA LEU A 47 6.64 -4.52 9.81
C LEU A 47 6.91 -5.42 11.03
N THR A 48 6.07 -6.43 11.27
CA THR A 48 6.23 -7.44 12.33
C THR A 48 6.70 -8.78 11.77
N GLU A 49 7.30 -8.78 10.58
CA GLU A 49 7.93 -9.93 9.93
C GLU A 49 6.97 -11.07 9.54
N LYS A 50 5.66 -10.83 9.57
CA LYS A 50 4.67 -11.78 9.04
C LYS A 50 4.63 -11.72 7.52
N LEU A 51 4.50 -12.87 6.86
CA LEU A 51 4.28 -12.97 5.42
C LEU A 51 3.09 -12.09 5.00
N PHE A 52 3.29 -11.30 3.96
CA PHE A 52 2.30 -10.37 3.43
C PHE A 52 2.12 -10.51 1.92
N LEU A 53 3.17 -10.76 1.14
CA LEU A 53 2.99 -11.16 -0.26
C LEU A 53 2.64 -12.65 -0.31
N LEU A 54 1.34 -12.95 -0.36
CA LEU A 54 0.85 -14.32 -0.31
C LEU A 54 0.93 -15.01 -1.68
N ILE A 55 0.57 -14.29 -2.75
CA ILE A 55 0.55 -14.81 -4.11
C ILE A 55 1.33 -13.87 -5.02
N ASP A 56 2.24 -14.47 -5.78
CA ASP A 56 2.96 -13.83 -6.88
C ASP A 56 3.01 -14.81 -8.05
N ILE A 57 2.13 -14.60 -9.04
CA ILE A 57 2.01 -15.50 -10.18
C ILE A 57 1.93 -14.74 -11.50
N PHE A 58 2.49 -15.35 -12.54
CA PHE A 58 2.30 -14.90 -13.91
C PHE A 58 1.20 -15.75 -14.56
N LEU A 59 0.10 -15.12 -14.95
CA LEU A 59 -0.90 -15.76 -15.81
C LEU A 59 -0.34 -15.98 -17.21
N LYS A 60 0.43 -14.99 -17.69
CA LYS A 60 1.23 -15.07 -18.90
C LYS A 60 2.55 -14.36 -18.67
N ARG A 61 3.65 -15.10 -18.77
CA ARG A 61 5.00 -14.61 -18.45
C ARG A 61 5.30 -13.31 -19.20
N GLY A 62 5.69 -12.28 -18.46
CA GLY A 62 6.00 -10.95 -18.99
C GLY A 62 4.81 -10.09 -19.43
N GLN A 63 3.57 -10.57 -19.31
CA GLN A 63 2.38 -9.85 -19.80
C GLN A 63 1.30 -9.64 -18.74
N ASP A 64 1.00 -10.64 -17.91
CA ASP A 64 -0.02 -10.51 -16.88
C ASP A 64 0.49 -11.19 -15.60
N ARG A 65 0.57 -10.42 -14.53
CA ARG A 65 1.02 -10.84 -13.21
C ARG A 65 -0.04 -10.47 -12.17
N ILE A 66 -0.33 -11.39 -11.27
CA ILE A 66 -1.20 -11.16 -10.12
C ILE A 66 -0.32 -11.17 -8.87
N LEU A 67 -0.44 -10.09 -8.10
CA LEU A 67 0.10 -9.97 -6.76
C LEU A 67 -1.08 -9.93 -5.79
N ILE A 68 -1.08 -10.80 -4.78
CA ILE A 68 -2.05 -10.72 -3.68
C ILE A 68 -1.28 -10.49 -2.39
N PHE A 69 -1.59 -9.37 -1.77
CA PHE A 69 -1.04 -8.99 -0.49
C PHE A 69 -2.07 -9.27 0.59
N GLU A 70 -1.75 -10.18 1.51
CA GLU A 70 -2.57 -10.53 2.65
C GLU A 70 -1.75 -11.32 3.68
N ASN A 71 -2.22 -11.33 4.93
CA ASN A 71 -1.72 -12.24 5.96
C ASN A 71 -2.84 -13.14 6.52
N ASP A 72 -2.45 -14.20 7.25
CA ASP A 72 -3.39 -15.19 7.79
C ASP A 72 -4.51 -14.59 8.64
N GLN A 73 -4.24 -13.51 9.37
CA GLN A 73 -5.24 -12.87 10.23
C GLN A 73 -6.29 -12.15 9.39
N GLN A 74 -5.88 -11.53 8.30
CA GLN A 74 -6.79 -10.86 7.38
C GLN A 74 -7.59 -11.88 6.55
N LEU A 75 -6.96 -12.97 6.09
CA LEU A 75 -7.68 -14.09 5.46
C LEU A 75 -8.73 -14.69 6.39
N LYS A 76 -8.36 -14.92 7.65
CA LYS A 76 -9.29 -15.40 8.68
C LYS A 76 -10.45 -14.42 8.87
N LEU A 77 -10.17 -13.12 8.91
CA LEU A 77 -11.21 -12.10 9.00
C LEU A 77 -12.16 -12.18 7.79
N VAL A 78 -11.64 -12.22 6.57
CA VAL A 78 -12.45 -12.36 5.35
C VAL A 78 -13.29 -13.64 5.41
N TYR A 79 -12.75 -14.74 5.91
CA TYR A 79 -13.48 -16.02 6.06
C TYR A 79 -14.59 -15.98 7.12
N GLU A 80 -14.35 -15.31 8.25
CA GLU A 80 -15.30 -15.25 9.38
C GLU A 80 -16.34 -14.12 9.23
N SER A 81 -16.07 -13.12 8.39
CA SER A 81 -16.94 -11.96 8.21
C SER A 81 -18.25 -12.32 7.51
N SER A 82 -19.36 -11.86 8.07
CA SER A 82 -20.70 -11.97 7.46
C SER A 82 -20.87 -11.06 6.26
N THR A 83 -20.11 -9.95 6.21
CA THR A 83 -20.19 -8.93 5.18
C THR A 83 -18.79 -8.64 4.64
N ILE A 84 -18.65 -8.75 3.32
CA ILE A 84 -17.42 -8.45 2.57
C ILE A 84 -17.77 -7.43 1.49
N PHE A 85 -17.02 -6.34 1.46
CA PHE A 85 -17.06 -5.34 0.41
C PHE A 85 -15.85 -5.53 -0.51
N MET A 86 -16.08 -5.43 -1.81
CA MET A 86 -15.02 -5.55 -2.79
C MET A 86 -15.13 -4.42 -3.80
N ASP A 87 -14.01 -3.78 -4.11
CA ASP A 87 -13.96 -2.71 -5.09
C ASP A 87 -12.68 -2.81 -5.94
N GLY A 88 -12.81 -2.48 -7.22
CA GLY A 88 -11.73 -2.55 -8.18
C GLY A 88 -11.48 -1.18 -8.79
N THR A 89 -10.38 -0.55 -8.42
CA THR A 89 -10.00 0.77 -8.98
C THR A 89 -8.95 0.62 -10.08
N PHE A 90 -9.30 1.03 -11.29
CA PHE A 90 -8.38 1.07 -12.44
C PHE A 90 -7.58 2.38 -12.51
N ALA A 91 -8.17 3.50 -12.10
CA ALA A 91 -7.60 4.84 -12.28
C ALA A 91 -6.30 5.10 -11.49
N ILE A 92 -6.08 4.35 -10.41
CA ILE A 92 -4.92 4.52 -9.51
C ILE A 92 -3.89 3.39 -9.63
N ALA A 93 -4.13 2.42 -10.52
CA ALA A 93 -3.25 1.28 -10.66
C ALA A 93 -1.88 1.73 -11.21
N PRO A 94 -0.77 1.45 -10.52
CA PRO A 94 0.54 1.78 -11.03
C PRO A 94 0.84 0.91 -12.25
N ALA A 95 1.16 1.54 -13.39
CA ALA A 95 1.65 0.82 -14.55
C ALA A 95 2.84 -0.08 -14.13
N PRO A 96 2.93 -1.33 -14.62
CA PRO A 96 2.12 -1.92 -15.70
C PRO A 96 0.82 -2.60 -15.23
N PHE A 97 0.49 -2.56 -13.94
CA PHE A 97 -0.77 -3.14 -13.44
C PHE A 97 -1.98 -2.34 -13.93
N LYS A 98 -3.04 -3.07 -14.29
CA LYS A 98 -4.26 -2.49 -14.86
C LYS A 98 -5.27 -2.11 -13.78
N GLN A 99 -5.22 -2.75 -12.62
CA GLN A 99 -6.22 -2.61 -11.56
C GLN A 99 -5.59 -2.81 -10.18
N VAL A 100 -6.09 -2.07 -9.20
CA VAL A 100 -5.95 -2.39 -7.78
C VAL A 100 -7.30 -2.90 -7.31
N TYR A 101 -7.30 -4.10 -6.74
CA TYR A 101 -8.51 -4.73 -6.19
C TYR A 101 -8.43 -4.75 -4.67
N LEU A 102 -9.47 -4.26 -4.01
CA LEU A 102 -9.56 -4.14 -2.57
C LEU A 102 -10.66 -5.07 -2.06
N ILE A 103 -10.33 -5.84 -1.02
CA ILE A 103 -11.29 -6.67 -0.28
C ILE A 103 -11.30 -6.13 1.14
N HIS A 104 -12.48 -5.75 1.62
CA HIS A 104 -12.73 -5.26 2.96
C HIS A 104 -13.73 -6.17 3.65
N ALA A 105 -13.39 -6.64 4.84
CA ALA A 105 -14.22 -7.53 5.63
C ALA A 105 -14.58 -6.84 6.95
N GLU A 106 -15.86 -6.88 7.33
CA GLU A 106 -16.34 -6.22 8.53
C GLU A 106 -16.13 -7.11 9.76
N ASN A 107 -15.57 -6.53 10.81
CA ASN A 107 -15.42 -7.19 12.11
C ASN A 107 -16.40 -6.57 13.11
N PHE A 108 -17.56 -7.20 13.34
CA PHE A 108 -18.57 -6.74 14.31
C PHE A 108 -18.16 -6.92 15.79
N GLY A 109 -16.87 -7.17 16.09
CA GLY A 109 -16.37 -7.52 17.43
C GLY A 109 -15.58 -6.45 18.19
N GLN A 110 -15.44 -5.21 17.71
CA GLN A 110 -14.70 -4.15 18.44
C GLN A 110 -15.49 -2.85 18.62
N GLY A 111 -16.75 -2.98 19.04
CA GLY A 111 -17.44 -1.92 19.77
C GLY A 111 -17.28 -2.15 21.29
N ILE A 112 -16.40 -1.36 21.91
CA ILE A 112 -16.25 -1.14 23.37
C ILE A 112 -15.74 -2.36 24.20
N SER A 113 -14.50 -2.23 24.70
CA SER A 113 -14.13 -2.56 26.09
C SER A 113 -13.12 -1.54 26.56
#